data_AF-A0A3A6DJC3-F1
#
_entry.id   AF-A0A3A6DJC3-F1
#
_cell.length_a   1.000
_cell.length_b   1.000
_cell.length_c   1.000
_cell.angle_alpha   90.00
_cell.angle_beta   90.00
_cell.angle_gamma   90.00
#
_symmetry.space_group_name_H-M   'P 1'
#
loop_
_entity.id
_entity.type
_entity.pdbx_description
1 polymer ?
#
loop_
_entity_poly.entity_id
_entity_poly.type
_entity_poly.pdbx_seq_one_letter_code
_entity_poly.pdbx_strand_id
1 'polypeptide(L)'
;MLRMVICCGGGMSSSVISLQIEKAIQEKGWQNEISIAFMPLLFLEAHQKEFDIAMLCPHTMYSAQEMVKKNKLQLPLYIIPARLYGSMSLEYLREDAEDILKLYEQTKENPLHFPGEKFLEVKRNTSHRRWIQKHPVKK
;
A
#
# COMPACT_ATOMS: atom_id res chain seq x y z
N MET A 1 6.78 13.53 -7.51
CA MET A 1 5.80 12.52 -7.96
C MET A 1 6.04 11.24 -7.17
N LEU A 2 5.01 10.73 -6.49
CA LEU A 2 5.04 9.49 -5.73
C LEU A 2 4.69 8.32 -6.66
N ARG A 3 5.59 7.32 -6.75
CA ARG A 3 5.44 6.14 -7.60
C ARG A 3 5.09 4.93 -6.76
N MET A 4 3.87 4.44 -6.91
CA MET A 4 3.34 3.33 -6.11
C MET A 4 3.08 2.13 -7.00
N VAL A 5 3.28 0.94 -6.47
CA VAL A 5 2.80 -0.30 -7.09
C VAL A 5 1.87 -1.03 -6.15
N ILE A 6 0.71 -1.44 -6.66
CA ILE A 6 -0.23 -2.29 -5.94
C ILE A 6 -0.05 -3.73 -6.41
N CYS A 7 0.35 -4.60 -5.48
CA CYS A 7 0.65 -5.99 -5.77
C CYS A 7 -0.54 -6.90 -5.47
N CYS A 8 -1.29 -7.23 -6.52
CA CYS A 8 -2.43 -8.13 -6.52
C CYS A 8 -2.03 -9.55 -6.96
N GLY A 9 -2.91 -10.53 -6.75
CA GLY A 9 -2.71 -11.93 -7.15
C GLY A 9 -2.92 -12.21 -8.64
N GLY A 10 -3.06 -11.17 -9.48
CA GLY A 10 -3.21 -11.30 -10.94
C GLY A 10 -4.60 -11.71 -11.42
N GLY A 11 -5.67 -11.04 -10.98
CA GLY A 11 -7.07 -11.37 -11.34
C GLY A 11 -7.89 -10.21 -11.92
N MET A 12 -9.17 -10.47 -12.21
CA MET A 12 -10.12 -9.48 -12.78
C MET A 12 -10.35 -8.24 -11.89
N SER A 13 -10.29 -8.40 -10.56
CA SER A 13 -10.48 -7.29 -9.62
C SER A 13 -9.41 -6.21 -9.75
N SER A 14 -8.17 -6.58 -10.04
CA SER A 14 -7.07 -5.62 -10.28
C SER A 14 -7.35 -4.71 -11.48
N SER A 15 -7.95 -5.23 -12.56
CA SER A 15 -8.23 -4.46 -13.78
C SER A 15 -9.34 -3.41 -13.58
N VAL A 16 -10.37 -3.75 -12.80
CA VAL A 16 -11.44 -2.78 -12.49
C VAL A 16 -10.91 -1.69 -11.55
N ILE A 17 -10.15 -2.10 -10.54
CA ILE A 17 -9.58 -1.19 -9.57
C ILE A 17 -8.56 -0.24 -10.23
N SER A 18 -7.74 -0.72 -11.16
CA SER A 18 -6.77 0.13 -11.85
C SER A 18 -7.46 1.26 -12.62
N LEU A 19 -8.52 0.94 -13.37
CA LEU A 19 -9.30 1.95 -14.08
C LEU A 19 -9.98 2.96 -13.14
N GLN A 20 -10.50 2.50 -12.00
CA GLN A 20 -11.09 3.39 -10.99
C GLN A 20 -10.06 4.35 -10.40
N ILE A 21 -8.86 3.85 -10.08
CA ILE A 21 -7.76 4.66 -9.56
C ILE A 21 -7.27 5.65 -10.61
N GLU A 22 -7.04 5.22 -11.85
CA GLU A 22 -6.64 6.11 -12.95
C GLU A 22 -7.65 7.24 -13.16
N LYS A 23 -8.95 6.92 -13.15
CA LYS A 23 -10.02 7.91 -13.24
C LYS A 23 -9.99 8.88 -12.05
N ALA A 24 -9.81 8.37 -10.83
CA ALA A 24 -9.75 9.21 -9.63
C ALA A 24 -8.53 10.14 -9.64
N ILE A 25 -7.38 9.68 -10.15
CA ILE A 25 -6.18 10.52 -10.34
C ILE A 25 -6.48 11.64 -11.34
N GLN A 26 -7.16 11.31 -12.44
CA GLN A 26 -7.55 12.29 -13.45
C GLN A 26 -8.54 13.34 -12.93
N GLU A 27 -9.60 12.90 -12.25
CA GLU A 27 -10.64 13.76 -11.68
C GLU A 27 -10.08 14.72 -10.62
N LYS A 28 -9.07 14.31 -9.86
CA LYS A 28 -8.41 15.14 -8.86
C LYS A 28 -7.28 16.03 -9.41
N GLY A 29 -6.88 15.85 -10.67
CA GLY A 29 -5.76 16.59 -11.24
C GLY A 29 -4.39 16.17 -10.70
N TRP A 30 -4.26 14.92 -10.21
CA TRP A 30 -3.06 14.43 -9.52
C TRP A 30 -2.06 13.70 -10.43
N GLN A 31 -2.20 13.81 -11.75
CA GLN A 31 -1.37 13.09 -12.72
C GLN A 31 0.14 13.38 -12.57
N ASN A 32 0.50 14.58 -12.10
CA ASN A 32 1.90 14.98 -11.86
C ASN A 32 2.35 14.70 -10.41
N GLU A 33 1.42 14.33 -9.53
CA GLU A 33 1.68 14.11 -8.10
C GLU A 33 1.87 12.63 -7.79
N ILE A 34 1.05 11.76 -8.39
CA ILE A 34 0.99 10.34 -8.05
C ILE A 34 0.86 9.47 -9.31
N SER A 35 1.61 8.37 -9.32
CA SER A 35 1.52 7.31 -10.32
C SER A 35 1.32 5.99 -9.60
N ILE A 36 0.29 5.24 -9.98
CA ILE A 36 -0.05 3.95 -9.37
C ILE A 36 -0.07 2.88 -10.47
N ALA A 37 0.85 1.92 -10.37
CA ALA A 37 0.89 0.74 -11.22
C ALA A 37 0.27 -0.46 -10.50
N PHE A 38 -0.23 -1.43 -11.28
CA PHE A 38 -0.71 -2.72 -10.77
C PHE A 38 0.16 -3.82 -11.33
N MET A 39 0.67 -4.69 -10.47
CA MET A 39 1.62 -5.73 -10.88
C MET A 39 1.46 -6.99 -10.04
N PRO A 40 1.55 -8.20 -10.62
CA PRO A 40 1.66 -9.42 -9.82
C PRO A 40 2.90 -9.39 -8.93
N LEU A 41 2.78 -9.86 -7.67
CA LEU A 41 3.89 -9.86 -6.71
C LEU A 41 5.16 -10.55 -7.25
N LEU A 42 5.01 -11.56 -8.11
CA LEU A 42 6.13 -12.27 -8.75
C LEU A 42 7.09 -11.34 -9.53
N PHE A 43 6.57 -10.27 -10.13
CA PHE A 43 7.36 -9.33 -10.92
C PHE A 43 7.96 -8.19 -10.10
N LEU A 44 7.51 -8.00 -8.85
CA LEU A 44 7.95 -6.90 -8.01
C LEU A 44 9.47 -6.88 -7.80
N GLU A 45 10.09 -8.06 -7.63
CA GLU A 45 11.54 -8.17 -7.44
C GLU A 45 12.34 -7.56 -8.59
N ALA A 46 11.88 -7.73 -9.84
CA ALA A 46 12.55 -7.21 -11.03
C ALA A 46 12.33 -5.70 -11.22
N HIS A 47 11.15 -5.21 -10.84
CA HIS A 47 10.73 -3.83 -11.12
C HIS A 47 10.76 -2.90 -9.89
N GLN A 48 11.18 -3.39 -8.72
CA GLN A 48 11.12 -2.62 -7.46
C GLN A 48 11.81 -1.25 -7.50
N LYS A 49 12.81 -1.04 -8.37
CA LYS A 49 13.52 0.24 -8.52
C LYS A 49 12.68 1.33 -9.21
N GLU A 50 11.60 0.94 -9.88
CA GLU A 50 10.68 1.86 -10.56
C GLU A 50 9.72 2.55 -9.59
N PHE A 51 9.59 2.02 -8.38
CA PHE A 51 8.61 2.45 -7.39
C PHE A 51 9.27 2.92 -6.11
N ASP A 52 8.59 3.84 -5.42
CA ASP A 52 9.00 4.33 -4.11
C ASP A 52 8.44 3.44 -2.99
N ILE A 53 7.31 2.76 -3.23
CA ILE A 53 6.63 1.89 -2.28
C ILE A 53 5.81 0.79 -2.99
N ALA A 54 5.77 -0.41 -2.41
CA ALA A 54 4.81 -1.44 -2.80
C ALA A 54 3.69 -1.57 -1.75
N MET A 55 2.46 -1.51 -2.23
CA MET A 55 1.26 -1.77 -1.45
C MET A 55 0.72 -3.17 -1.78
N LEU A 56 0.79 -4.05 -0.80
CA LEU A 56 0.42 -5.46 -0.92
C LEU A 56 -1.05 -5.64 -0.57
N CYS A 57 -1.77 -6.40 -1.39
CA CYS A 57 -3.10 -6.86 -1.01
C CYS A 57 -3.04 -7.78 0.22
N PRO A 58 -4.09 -7.83 1.06
CA PRO A 58 -4.10 -8.69 2.26
C PRO A 58 -3.73 -10.15 1.97
N HIS A 59 -4.18 -10.67 0.82
CA HIS A 59 -3.96 -12.06 0.41
C HIS A 59 -2.55 -12.34 -0.13
N THR A 60 -1.72 -11.33 -0.43
CA THR A 60 -0.32 -11.52 -0.88
C THR A 60 0.70 -11.43 0.27
N MET A 61 0.25 -11.14 1.49
CA MET A 61 1.08 -10.95 2.69
C MET A 61 2.12 -12.04 2.89
N TYR A 62 1.68 -13.31 2.95
CA TYR A 62 2.56 -14.42 3.29
C TYR A 62 3.67 -14.59 2.25
N SER A 63 3.31 -14.52 0.97
CA SER A 63 4.27 -14.59 -0.13
C SER A 63 5.28 -13.46 -0.09
N ALA A 64 4.84 -12.23 0.25
CA ALA A 64 5.74 -11.09 0.37
C ALA A 64 6.70 -11.22 1.56
N GLN A 65 6.23 -11.69 2.71
CA GLN A 65 7.08 -11.97 3.88
C GLN A 65 8.18 -12.98 3.56
N GLU A 66 7.85 -14.03 2.81
CA GLU A 66 8.85 -15.01 2.36
C GLU A 66 9.87 -14.41 1.38
N MET A 67 9.45 -13.48 0.51
CA MET A 67 10.37 -12.76 -0.38
C MET A 67 11.30 -11.82 0.39
N VAL A 68 10.79 -11.12 1.41
CA VAL A 68 11.61 -10.27 2.31
C VAL A 68 12.65 -11.11 3.05
N LYS A 69 12.27 -12.26 3.63
CA LYS A 69 13.21 -13.16 4.32
C LYS A 69 14.33 -13.65 3.40
N LYS A 70 14.05 -13.81 2.10
CA LYS A 70 15.02 -14.17 1.06
C LYS A 70 15.83 -12.97 0.53
N ASN A 71 15.67 -11.79 1.13
CA ASN A 71 16.32 -10.54 0.75
C ASN A 71 16.05 -10.12 -0.71
N LYS A 72 14.90 -10.51 -1.26
CA LYS A 72 14.49 -10.22 -2.65
C LYS A 72 13.84 -8.85 -2.83
N LEU A 73 13.30 -8.29 -1.75
CA LEU A 73 12.57 -7.02 -1.75
C LEU A 73 13.22 -6.04 -0.80
N GLN A 74 13.66 -4.89 -1.33
CA GLN A 74 14.35 -3.85 -0.56
C GLN A 74 13.53 -2.56 -0.44
N LEU A 75 12.51 -2.37 -1.27
CA LEU A 75 11.62 -1.22 -1.17
C LEU A 75 10.66 -1.33 0.03
N PRO A 76 10.12 -0.21 0.55
CA PRO A 76 9.08 -0.23 1.58
C PRO A 76 7.89 -1.08 1.14
N LEU A 77 7.49 -2.02 1.98
CA LEU A 77 6.32 -2.89 1.76
C LEU A 77 5.26 -2.60 2.79
N TYR A 78 4.05 -2.28 2.34
CA TYR A 78 2.91 -2.05 3.23
C TYR A 78 1.72 -2.89 2.83
N ILE A 79 1.02 -3.44 3.81
CA ILE A 79 -0.14 -4.30 3.58
C ILE A 79 -1.41 -3.47 3.71
N ILE A 80 -2.15 -3.35 2.62
CA ILE A 80 -3.42 -2.60 2.61
C ILE A 80 -4.42 -3.34 3.52
N PRO A 81 -5.07 -2.67 4.49
CA PRO A 81 -6.12 -3.27 5.28
C PRO A 81 -7.27 -3.77 4.41
N ALA A 82 -7.84 -4.93 4.73
CA ALA A 82 -8.87 -5.58 3.91
C ALA A 82 -10.09 -4.67 3.64
N ARG A 83 -10.50 -3.87 4.62
CA ARG A 83 -11.61 -2.92 4.47
C ARG A 83 -11.26 -1.71 3.61
N LEU A 84 -10.02 -1.21 3.69
CA LEU A 84 -9.54 -0.14 2.82
C LEU A 84 -9.43 -0.64 1.37
N TYR A 85 -8.92 -1.86 1.18
CA TYR A 85 -8.84 -2.53 -0.12
C TYR A 85 -10.21 -2.68 -0.80
N GLY A 86 -11.29 -2.87 -0.03
CA GLY A 86 -12.65 -2.91 -0.61
C GLY A 86 -13.12 -1.56 -1.19
N SER A 87 -12.63 -0.44 -0.64
CA SER A 87 -13.03 0.91 -1.08
C SER A 87 -12.08 1.53 -2.12
N MET A 88 -10.81 1.10 -2.13
CA MET A 88 -9.73 1.63 -2.97
C MET A 88 -9.70 3.16 -3.04
N SER A 89 -9.95 3.85 -1.92
CA SER A 89 -9.88 5.31 -1.88
C SER A 89 -8.46 5.79 -2.16
N LEU A 90 -8.26 6.45 -3.30
CA LEU A 90 -6.98 7.03 -3.72
C LEU A 90 -6.38 7.94 -2.64
N GLU A 91 -7.21 8.74 -1.97
CA GLU A 91 -6.76 9.67 -0.92
C GLU A 91 -6.20 8.92 0.28
N TYR A 92 -6.90 7.88 0.73
CA TYR A 92 -6.45 7.10 1.86
C TYR A 92 -5.19 6.28 1.54
N LEU A 93 -5.10 5.74 0.32
CA LEU A 93 -3.91 5.02 -0.14
C LEU A 93 -2.70 5.94 -0.23
N ARG A 94 -2.86 7.16 -0.77
CA ARG A 94 -1.80 8.18 -0.82
C ARG A 94 -1.35 8.56 0.59
N GLU A 95 -2.28 8.90 1.49
CA GLU A 95 -1.96 9.30 2.86
C GLU A 95 -1.20 8.20 3.61
N ASP A 96 -1.66 6.94 3.48
CA ASP A 96 -0.97 5.80 4.07
C ASP A 96 0.44 5.63 3.46
N ALA A 97 0.59 5.74 2.14
CA ALA A 97 1.88 5.61 1.49
C ALA A 97 2.89 6.67 1.97
N GLU A 98 2.48 7.94 2.06
CA GLU A 98 3.30 9.03 2.60
C GLU A 98 3.75 8.77 4.04
N ASP A 99 2.85 8.27 4.90
CA ASP A 99 3.17 8.01 6.30
C ASP A 99 4.06 6.78 6.47
N ILE A 100 3.83 5.74 5.67
CA ILE A 100 4.66 4.54 5.66
C ILE A 100 6.08 4.84 5.17
N LEU A 101 6.24 5.69 4.16
CA LEU A 101 7.56 6.10 3.68
C LEU A 101 8.39 6.75 4.79
N LYS A 102 7.77 7.66 5.55
CA LYS A 102 8.40 8.29 6.74
C LYS A 102 8.74 7.25 7.81
N LEU A 103 7.85 6.30 8.06
CA LEU A 103 8.09 5.23 9.02
C LEU A 103 9.26 4.34 8.58
N TYR A 104 9.33 3.99 7.30
CA TYR A 104 10.41 3.18 6.75
C TYR A 104 11.77 3.89 6.81
N GLU A 105 11.81 5.21 6.63
CA GLU A 105 13.04 5.99 6.84
C GLU A 105 13.60 5.83 8.26
N GLN A 106 12.73 5.65 9.25
CA GLN A 106 13.09 5.49 10.66
C GLN A 106 13.42 4.04 11.03
N THR A 107 12.64 3.06 10.57
CA THR A 107 12.78 1.66 10.99
C THR A 107 13.65 0.82 10.06
N LYS A 108 13.57 1.06 8.74
CA LYS A 108 14.13 0.21 7.67
C LYS A 108 13.65 -1.25 7.73
N GLU A 109 12.53 -1.52 8.39
CA GLU A 109 11.96 -2.86 8.57
C GLU A 109 10.85 -3.12 7.54
N ASN A 110 10.70 -4.39 7.14
CA ASN A 110 9.67 -4.85 6.22
C ASN A 110 9.08 -6.20 6.70
N PRO A 111 7.79 -6.48 6.45
CA PRO A 111 6.77 -5.56 5.97
C PRO A 111 6.32 -4.58 7.07
N LEU A 112 5.98 -3.34 6.67
CA LEU A 112 5.56 -2.27 7.56
C LEU A 112 4.09 -2.40 7.94
N HIS A 113 3.81 -2.07 9.20
CA HIS A 113 2.50 -1.77 9.72
C HIS A 113 2.59 -0.51 10.58
N PHE A 114 1.47 0.17 10.77
CA PHE A 114 1.45 1.30 11.68
C PHE A 114 1.55 0.85 13.15
N PRO A 115 2.04 1.71 14.06
CA PRO A 115 2.10 1.42 15.49
C PRO A 115 0.72 1.04 16.06
N GLY A 116 0.65 -0.07 16.79
CA GLY A 116 -0.59 -0.57 17.38
C GLY A 116 -1.50 -1.36 16.43
N GLU A 117 -1.15 -1.45 15.15
CA GLU A 117 -1.84 -2.33 14.20
C GLU A 117 -1.22 -3.72 14.19
N LYS A 118 -2.06 -4.76 14.16
CA LYS A 118 -1.66 -6.14 13.88
C LYS A 118 -2.21 -6.54 12.52
N PHE A 119 -1.37 -7.20 11.72
CA PHE A 119 -1.78 -7.74 10.42
C PHE A 119 -3.05 -8.61 10.56
N LEU A 120 -3.97 -8.50 9.61
CA LEU A 120 -5.29 -9.16 9.58
C LEU A 120 -6.31 -8.70 10.64
N GLU A 121 -5.89 -8.04 11.72
CA GLU A 121 -6.80 -7.47 12.74
C GLU A 121 -7.20 -6.01 12.45
N VAL A 122 -6.59 -5.39 11.44
CA VAL A 122 -6.84 -3.99 11.08
C VAL A 122 -8.27 -3.78 10.58
N LYS A 123 -9.06 -3.04 11.37
CA LYS A 123 -10.50 -2.77 11.10
C LYS A 123 -10.77 -1.43 10.43
N ARG A 124 -9.75 -0.62 10.14
CA ARG A 124 -9.97 0.69 9.50
C ARG A 124 -10.29 0.56 8.02
N ASN A 125 -11.19 1.43 7.57
CA ASN A 125 -11.55 1.65 6.17
C ASN A 125 -11.10 3.04 5.67
N THR A 126 -10.24 3.70 6.43
CA THR A 126 -9.65 5.02 6.12
C THR A 126 -8.13 4.95 6.30
N SER A 127 -7.41 6.01 5.93
CA SER A 127 -5.98 6.12 6.23
C SER A 127 -5.73 6.08 7.75
N HIS A 128 -4.53 5.66 8.14
CA HIS A 128 -4.16 5.59 9.55
C HIS A 128 -4.31 6.94 10.25
N ARG A 129 -3.80 8.02 9.66
CA ARG A 129 -3.88 9.38 10.23
C ARG A 129 -5.32 9.84 10.50
N ARG A 130 -6.27 9.49 9.63
CA ARG A 130 -7.70 9.81 9.83
C ARG A 130 -8.34 8.88 10.86
N TRP A 131 -7.91 7.62 10.90
CA TRP A 131 -8.41 6.64 11.87
C TRP A 131 -8.10 7.04 13.31
N ILE A 132 -6.85 7.42 13.61
CA ILE A 132 -6.43 7.82 14.96
C ILE A 132 -7.08 9.12 15.45
N GLN A 133 -7.42 10.04 14.54
CA GLN A 133 -8.15 11.26 14.89
C GLN A 133 -9.57 10.94 15.39
N LYS A 134 -10.21 9.92 14.81
CA LYS A 134 -11.56 9.47 15.21
C LYS A 134 -11.56 8.48 16.36
N HIS A 135 -10.48 7.72 16.52
CA HIS A 135 -10.30 6.71 17.56
C HIS A 135 -8.99 6.97 18.32
N PRO A 136 -8.93 8.04 19.13
CA PRO A 136 -7.73 8.35 19.87
C PRO A 136 -7.38 7.18 20.78
N VAL A 137 -6.12 6.72 20.69
CA VAL A 137 -5.59 5.70 21.60
C VAL A 137 -5.61 6.33 22.99
N LYS A 138 -6.41 5.77 23.90
CA LYS A 138 -6.39 6.18 25.32
C LYS A 138 -4.97 5.90 25.83
N LYS A 139 -4.26 6.96 26.20
CA LYS A 139 -2.96 6.87 26.88
C LYS A 139 -3.12 6.20 28.24
#